data_AF-A0A3C0A4N0-F1
#
_entry.id   AF-A0A3C0A4N0-F1
#
_cell.length_a   1.000
_cell.length_b   1.000
_cell.length_c   1.000
_cell.angle_alpha   90.00
_cell.angle_beta   90.00
_cell.angle_gamma   90.00
#
_symmetry.space_group_name_H-M   'P 1'
#
loop_
_entity.id
_entity.type
_entity.pdbx_description
1 polymer ?
#
loop_
_entity_poly.entity_id
_entity_poly.type
_entity_poly.pdbx_seq_one_letter_code
_entity_poly.pdbx_strand_id
1 'polypeptide(L)' 'KIKYSDFTLQTRSKTLPFYIASEELIMEHITELLYQEKMKNSVRLLGISLSGLNNENKQKLSLKEEKKYDVQMKFEF' A
#
# COMPACT_ATOMS: atom_id res chain seq x y z
N LYS A 1 7.90 7.15 8.11
CA LYS A 1 9.28 6.68 8.42
C LYS A 1 10.15 7.90 8.68
N ILE A 2 10.93 7.89 9.77
CA ILE A 2 11.80 8.99 10.19
C ILE A 2 13.22 8.43 10.23
N LYS A 3 14.14 9.05 9.49
CA LYS A 3 15.58 8.74 9.54
C LYS A 3 16.30 9.91 10.18
N TYR A 4 17.03 9.65 11.25
CA TYR A 4 17.75 10.67 12.00
C TYR A 4 19.17 10.88 11.46
N SER A 5 19.84 11.90 11.98
CA SER A 5 21.23 12.25 11.61
C SER A 5 22.25 11.16 11.96
N ASP A 6 22.01 10.41 13.03
CA ASP A 6 22.75 9.22 13.47
C ASP A 6 22.45 7.95 12.63
N PHE A 7 21.71 8.11 11.52
CA PHE A 7 21.26 7.03 10.63
C PHE A 7 20.29 6.03 11.27
N THR A 8 19.80 6.26 12.49
CA THR A 8 18.75 5.43 13.09
C THR A 8 17.42 5.62 12.34
N LEU A 9 16.64 4.54 12.26
CA LEU A 9 15.35 4.50 11.56
C LEU A 9 14.23 4.24 12.55
N GLN A 10 13.19 5.06 12.53
CA GLN A 10 11.94 4.82 13.25
C GLN A 10 10.78 4.79 12.27
N THR A 11 9.89 3.82 12.46
CA THR A 11 8.69 3.65 11.64
C THR A 11 7.45 3.66 12.52
N ARG A 12 6.44 4.40 12.09
CA ARG A 12 5.11 4.43 12.69
C ARG A 12 4.08 4.22 11.60
N SER A 13 3.04 3.47 11.92
CA SER A 13 1.93 3.16 11.02
C SER A 13 0.65 3.06 11.84
N LYS A 14 -0.46 3.54 11.29
CA LYS A 14 -1.81 3.44 11.85
C LYS A 14 -2.72 2.86 10.79
N THR A 15 -3.49 1.83 11.16
CA THR A 15 -4.50 1.24 10.29
C THR A 15 -5.84 1.90 10.59
N LEU A 16 -6.55 2.32 9.55
CA LEU A 16 -7.86 2.94 9.67
C LEU A 16 -8.96 1.93 9.29
N PRO A 17 -10.16 2.04 9.90
CA PRO A 17 -11.27 1.14 9.60
C PRO A 17 -11.88 1.38 8.20
N PHE A 18 -11.59 2.52 7.57
CA PHE A 18 -12.09 2.90 6.25
C PHE A 18 -10.95 3.41 5.36
N TYR A 19 -11.12 3.27 4.04
CA TYR A 19 -10.18 3.83 3.07
C TYR A 19 -10.35 5.34 2.96
N ILE A 20 -9.23 6.07 3.00
CA ILE A 20 -9.18 7.53 2.83
C ILE A 20 -8.42 7.90 1.55
N ALA A 21 -8.86 8.97 0.89
CA ALA A 21 -8.24 9.46 -0.36
C ALA A 21 -8.03 10.98 -0.38
N SER A 22 -8.67 11.74 0.52
CA SER A 22 -8.50 13.19 0.61
C SER A 22 -7.14 13.54 1.20
N GLU A 23 -6.44 14.49 0.57
CA GLU A 23 -5.14 14.98 1.02
C GLU A 23 -5.17 15.50 2.46
N GLU A 24 -6.21 16.26 2.83
CA GLU A 24 -6.39 16.84 4.16
C GLU A 24 -6.39 15.78 5.27
N LEU A 25 -7.24 14.74 5.14
CA LEU A 25 -7.29 13.63 6.11
C LEU A 25 -5.96 12.88 6.21
N ILE A 26 -5.28 12.69 5.08
CA ILE A 26 -3.98 12.01 5.04
C ILE A 26 -2.94 12.85 5.80
N MET A 27 -2.89 14.16 5.56
CA MET A 27 -1.98 15.08 6.24
C MET A 27 -2.24 15.18 7.74
N GLU A 28 -3.52 15.20 8.15
CA GLU A 28 -3.91 15.17 9.55
C GLU A 28 -3.36 13.92 10.25
N HIS A 29 -3.56 12.74 9.66
CA HIS A 29 -3.09 11.47 10.22
C HIS A 29 -1.56 11.35 10.23
N ILE A 30 -0.88 11.89 9.21
CA ILE A 30 0.59 11.94 9.18
C ILE A 30 1.11 12.83 10.32
N THR A 31 0.46 13.97 10.55
CA THR A 31 0.83 14.93 11.60
C THR A 31 0.62 14.33 12.98
N GLU A 32 -0.52 13.66 13.20
CA GLU A 32 -0.81 12.91 14.42
C GLU A 32 0.27 11.86 14.70
N LEU A 33 0.65 11.06 13.69
CA LEU A 33 1.71 10.07 13.79
C LEU A 33 3.09 10.67 14.04
N LEU A 34 3.38 11.84 13.47
CA LEU A 34 4.66 12.52 13.63
C LEU A 34 4.84 13.01 15.06
N TYR A 35 3.79 13.58 15.66
CA TYR A 35 3.83 14.16 17.01
C TYR A 35 3.49 13.19 18.14
N GLN A 36 3.15 11.94 17.83
CA GLN A 36 2.90 10.90 18.84
C GLN A 36 4.07 10.69 19.82
N GLU A 37 5.32 10.91 19.40
CA GLU A 37 6.50 10.89 20.27
C GLU A 37 7.38 12.11 19.96
N LYS A 38 8.08 12.61 20.97
CA LYS A 38 9.01 13.73 20.78
C LYS A 38 10.17 13.32 19.88
N MET A 39 10.57 14.26 19.02
CA MET A 39 11.74 14.11 18.15
C MET A 39 13.01 14.06 19.00
N LYS A 40 13.73 12.94 18.94
CA LYS A 40 14.94 12.72 19.76
C LYS A 40 16.16 13.44 19.21
N ASN A 41 16.29 13.47 17.87
CA ASN A 41 17.43 14.00 17.15
C ASN A 41 16.96 14.78 15.90
N SER A 42 17.89 15.45 15.23
CA SER A 42 17.64 16.09 13.95
C SER A 42 17.27 15.07 12.88
N VAL A 43 16.26 15.40 12.07
CA VAL A 43 15.77 14.53 11.00
C VAL A 43 16.56 14.78 9.74
N ARG A 44 16.98 13.70 9.09
CA ARG A 44 17.61 13.72 7.77
C ARG A 44 16.61 13.43 6.66
N LEU A 45 15.68 12.51 6.89
CA LEU A 45 14.70 12.08 5.89
C LEU A 45 13.36 11.77 6.55
N LEU A 46 12.28 12.28 5.96
CA LEU A 46 10.91 11.84 6.21
C LEU A 46 10.41 11.08 4.99
N GLY A 47 9.93 9.86 5.21
CA GLY A 47 9.33 9.03 4.17
C GLY A 47 7.90 8.66 4.53
N ILE A 48 6.95 9.02 3.69
CA ILE A 48 5.54 8.64 3.82
C ILE A 48 5.32 7.37 2.98
N SER A 49 4.65 6.38 3.55
CA SER A 49 4.35 5.12 2.88
C SER A 49 2.89 4.80 3.10
N LEU A 50 2.14 4.62 2.02
CA LEU A 50 0.74 4.21 2.05
C LEU A 50 0.66 2.72 1.72
N SER A 51 -0.22 1.99 2.42
CA SER A 51 -0.41 0.55 2.27
C SER A 51 -1.87 0.19 2.53
N GLY A 52 -2.34 -0.94 2.01
CA GLY A 52 -3.75 -1.32 2.13
C GLY A 52 -4.64 -0.43 1.28
N LEU A 53 -4.30 -0.28 0.00
CA LEU A 53 -5.11 0.46 -0.98
C LEU A 53 -6.27 -0.43 -1.46
N ASN A 54 -7.43 0.18 -1.69
CA ASN A 54 -8.62 -0.50 -2.20
C ASN A 54 -8.46 -0.83 -3.70
N ASN A 55 -7.65 -1.84 -4.01
CA ASN A 55 -7.37 -2.31 -5.37
C ASN A 55 -8.20 -3.54 -5.75
N GLU A 56 -9.35 -3.76 -5.13
CA GLU A 56 -10.23 -4.86 -5.50
C GLU A 56 -10.84 -4.59 -6.88
N ASN A 57 -10.26 -5.24 -7.89
CA ASN A 57 -10.78 -5.24 -9.26
C ASN A 57 -12.25 -5.67 -9.25
N LYS A 58 -13.15 -4.74 -9.62
CA LYS A 58 -14.57 -5.01 -9.94
C LYS A 58 -14.78 -6.06 -11.06
N GLN A 59 -13.70 -6.63 -11.62
CA GLN A 59 -13.70 -7.57 -12.74
C GLN A 59 -13.94 -9.04 -12.35
N LYS A 60 -14.07 -9.39 -11.07
CA LYS A 60 -14.41 -10.78 -10.70
C LYS A 60 -15.86 -11.19 -11.02
N LEU A 61 -16.68 -10.30 -11.57
CA LEU A 61 -18.08 -10.58 -11.95
C LEU A 61 -18.27 -10.97 -13.43
N SER A 62 -17.23 -11.01 -14.28
CA SER A 62 -17.41 -11.25 -15.72
C SER A 62 -16.61 -12.40 -16.35
N LEU A 63 -15.91 -13.23 -15.58
CA LEU A 63 -15.22 -14.40 -16.14
C LEU A 63 -16.05 -15.66 -15.90
N LYS A 64 -17.19 -15.75 -16.59
CA LYS A 64 -17.73 -17.06 -16.97
C LYS A 64 -16.70 -17.71 -17.88
N GLU A 65 -16.07 -18.74 -17.35
CA GLU A 65 -15.19 -19.72 -17.99
C GLU A 65 -15.32 -19.78 -19.52
N GLU A 66 -14.43 -19.10 -20.25
CA GLU A 66 -14.17 -19.46 -21.63
C GLU A 66 -13.36 -20.76 -21.61
N LYS A 67 -14.07 -21.88 -21.76
CA LYS A 67 -13.49 -23.22 -21.90
C LYS A 67 -12.49 -23.21 -23.07
N LYS A 68 -11.20 -23.20 -22.76
CA LYS A 68 -10.14 -23.42 -23.74
C LYS A 68 -10.11 -24.90 -24.09
N TYR A 69 -10.42 -25.22 -25.34
CA TYR A 69 -10.25 -26.57 -25.88
C TYR A 69 -8.92 -26.62 -26.64
N ASP A 70 -7.95 -27.35 -26.12
CA ASP A 70 -6.73 -27.68 -26.85
C ASP A 70 -7.00 -28.94 -27.70
N VAL A 71 -7.13 -28.77 -29.02
CA VAL A 71 -7.26 -29.89 -29.95
C VAL A 71 -5.88 -30.20 -30.52
N GLN A 72 -5.29 -31.30 -30.08
CA GLN A 72 -4.07 -31.86 -30.68
C GLN A 72 -4.46 -32.86 -31.76
N MET A 73 -4.21 -32.53 -33.03
CA MET A 73 -4.41 -33.48 -34.13
C MET A 73 -3.19 -34.40 -34.24
N LYS A 74 -3.46 -35.71 -34.16
CA LYS A 74 -2.47 -36.76 -34.39
C LYS A 74 -2.50 -37.13 -35.87
N PHE A 75 -1.38 -36.95 -36.56
CA PHE A 75 -1.22 -37.49 -37.91
C PHE A 75 -0.79 -38.95 -37.82
N GLU A 76 -1.56 -39.83 -38.45
CA GLU A 76 -1.14 -41.19 -38.73
C GLU A 76 -0.18 -41.14 -39.92
N PHE A 77 1.04 -41.61 -39.69
CA PHE A 77 1.99 -41.95 -40.74
C PHE A 77 2.10 -43.47 -40.82
#